data_AF-A0A1G7JEI5-F1
#
_entry.id   AF-A0A1G7JEI5-F1
#
_cell.length_a   1.000
_cell.length_b   1.000
_cell.length_c   1.000
_cell.angle_alpha   90.00
_cell.angle_beta   90.00
_cell.angle_gamma   90.00
#
_symmetry.space_group_name_H-M   'P 1'
#
loop_
_entity.id
_entity.type
_entity.pdbx_description
1 polymer ?
#
loop_
_entity_poly.entity_id
_entity_poly.type
_entity_poly.pdbx_seq_one_letter_code
_entity_poly.pdbx_strand_id
1 'polypeptide(L)'
;MHPTIQILAIGLIAGLAIGIAIHLVVSRTTKARIRAQGYSACSQARQPVIDELKHSVNAQALEIISLKGQRLNLVRDHQHALESISQDADARVKLFAHRALSENELLWVKRAITQLRPAAIAHGTLGNPQGERDALAVKVQLSAIVGRLAALAPQAVAADPTQATAGTERSVIVQGPQGCGKTLNAARIAKALGLSKIVDNWQPGDALDKQHTLYLTYHDEAKNMGFRSVMSYDEAMQHVAKQEAAA
;
A
#
# COMPACT_ATOMS: atom_id res chain seq x y z
N MET A 1 -21.50 15.26 119.42
CA MET A 1 -22.32 15.35 118.19
C MET A 1 -23.07 14.05 118.02
N HIS A 2 -24.38 14.09 117.74
CA HIS A 2 -25.25 12.90 117.70
C HIS A 2 -24.89 11.95 116.53
N PRO A 3 -24.82 10.62 116.74
CA PRO A 3 -24.44 9.64 115.72
C PRO A 3 -25.36 9.65 114.48
N THR A 4 -26.61 10.08 114.64
CA THR A 4 -27.58 10.25 113.55
C THR A 4 -27.19 11.35 112.55
N ILE A 5 -26.55 12.42 113.02
CA ILE A 5 -26.10 13.54 112.17
C ILE A 5 -24.90 13.11 111.30
N GLN A 6 -24.03 12.24 111.81
CA GLN A 6 -22.88 11.71 111.06
C GLN A 6 -23.33 10.77 109.93
N ILE A 7 -24.31 9.91 110.16
CA ILE A 7 -24.83 9.00 109.12
C ILE A 7 -25.51 9.79 108.00
N LEU A 8 -26.29 10.83 108.33
CA LEU A 8 -26.89 11.73 107.35
C LEU A 8 -25.84 12.49 106.53
N ALA A 9 -24.79 12.98 107.18
CA ALA A 9 -23.70 13.68 106.49
C ALA A 9 -22.93 12.75 105.53
N ILE A 10 -22.62 11.52 105.95
CA ILE A 10 -21.96 10.52 105.10
C ILE A 10 -22.84 10.13 103.91
N GLY A 11 -24.14 9.92 104.13
CA GLY A 11 -25.10 9.62 103.06
C GLY A 11 -25.19 10.74 102.02
N LEU A 12 -25.18 12.01 102.47
CA LEU A 12 -25.22 13.17 101.60
C LEU A 12 -23.91 13.30 100.79
N ILE A 13 -22.75 13.11 101.42
CA ILE A 13 -21.45 13.14 100.75
C ILE A 13 -21.34 12.00 99.72
N ALA A 14 -21.77 10.78 100.08
CA ALA A 14 -21.75 9.64 99.17
C ALA A 14 -22.69 9.84 97.97
N GLY A 15 -23.91 10.34 98.21
CA GLY A 15 -24.86 10.66 97.14
C GLY A 15 -24.33 11.74 96.20
N LEU A 16 -23.66 12.77 96.74
CA LEU A 16 -23.06 13.85 95.96
C LEU A 16 -21.86 13.35 95.15
N ALA A 17 -21.01 12.49 95.72
CA ALA A 17 -19.90 11.87 95.00
C ALA A 17 -20.38 10.97 93.85
N ILE A 18 -21.43 10.17 94.07
CA ILE A 18 -22.06 9.35 93.02
C ILE A 18 -22.66 10.23 91.93
N GLY A 19 -23.38 11.29 92.30
CA GLY A 19 -23.95 12.25 91.35
C GLY A 19 -22.89 12.91 90.47
N ILE A 20 -21.77 13.33 91.07
CA ILE A 20 -20.63 13.90 90.33
C ILE A 20 -20.00 12.85 89.39
N ALA A 21 -19.79 11.62 89.86
CA ALA A 21 -19.22 10.56 89.03
C ALA A 21 -20.10 10.24 87.81
N ILE A 22 -21.42 10.12 88.00
CA ILE A 22 -22.38 9.92 86.92
C ILE A 22 -22.33 11.10 85.94
N HIS A 23 -22.35 12.34 86.44
CA HIS A 23 -22.30 13.53 85.59
C HIS A 23 -21.01 13.62 84.76
N LEU A 24 -19.87 13.24 85.32
CA LEU A 24 -18.58 13.18 84.60
C LEU A 24 -18.59 12.11 83.50
N VAL A 25 -19.18 10.95 83.73
CA VAL A 25 -19.29 9.89 82.71
C VAL A 25 -20.25 10.30 81.60
N VAL A 26 -21.43 10.83 81.95
CA VAL A 26 -22.41 11.31 80.97
C VAL A 26 -21.84 12.47 80.15
N SER A 27 -21.16 13.44 80.76
CA SER A 27 -20.54 14.56 80.04
C SER A 27 -19.40 14.13 79.11
N ARG A 28 -18.61 13.12 79.47
CA ARG A 28 -17.56 12.57 78.59
C ARG A 28 -18.16 11.84 77.39
N THR A 29 -19.17 11.02 77.61
CA THR A 29 -19.83 10.26 76.53
C THR A 29 -20.62 11.15 75.58
N THR A 30 -21.31 12.19 76.08
CA THR A 30 -22.00 13.17 75.22
C THR A 30 -21.02 13.99 74.39
N LYS A 31 -19.91 14.47 74.97
CA LYS A 31 -18.85 15.16 74.21
C LYS A 31 -18.21 14.27 73.13
N ALA A 32 -18.06 12.98 73.39
CA ALA A 32 -17.57 12.03 72.39
C ALA A 32 -18.58 11.81 71.26
N ARG A 33 -19.87 11.64 71.60
CA ARG A 33 -20.96 11.50 70.62
C ARG A 33 -21.12 12.74 69.73
N ILE A 34 -21.11 13.94 70.31
CA ILE A 34 -21.23 15.20 69.55
C ILE A 34 -20.07 15.35 68.56
N ARG A 35 -18.84 15.02 68.97
CA ARG A 35 -17.69 15.01 68.06
C ARG A 35 -17.86 14.00 66.93
N ALA A 36 -18.24 12.76 67.25
CA ALA A 36 -18.48 11.72 66.25
C ALA A 36 -19.60 12.11 65.26
N GLN A 37 -20.70 12.69 65.76
CA GLN A 37 -21.79 13.22 64.95
C GLN A 37 -21.30 14.35 64.04
N GLY A 38 -20.50 15.28 64.56
CA GLY A 38 -19.88 16.36 63.77
C GLY A 38 -19.00 15.84 62.62
N TYR A 39 -18.16 14.82 62.88
CA TYR A 39 -17.36 14.17 61.84
C TYR A 39 -18.23 13.50 60.77
N SER A 40 -19.26 12.76 61.19
CA SER A 40 -20.18 12.09 60.24
C SER A 40 -21.01 13.08 59.42
N ALA A 41 -21.48 14.17 60.03
CA ALA A 41 -22.28 15.19 59.37
C ALA A 41 -21.45 15.96 58.33
N CYS A 42 -20.18 16.28 58.65
CA CYS A 42 -19.27 16.91 57.69
C CYS A 42 -18.94 15.97 56.52
N SER A 43 -18.76 14.67 56.79
CA SER A 43 -18.56 13.65 55.75
C SER A 43 -19.79 13.55 54.83
N GLN A 44 -20.99 13.48 55.40
CA GLN A 44 -22.24 13.40 54.65
C GLN A 44 -22.50 14.67 53.84
N ALA A 45 -22.18 15.85 54.38
CA ALA A 45 -22.34 17.13 53.67
C ALA A 45 -21.41 17.24 52.44
N ARG A 46 -20.27 16.55 52.43
CA ARG A 46 -19.33 16.53 51.28
C ARG A 46 -19.64 15.42 50.26
N GLN A 47 -20.40 14.41 50.65
CA GLN A 47 -20.78 13.30 49.79
C GLN A 47 -21.40 13.72 48.45
N PRO A 48 -22.35 14.68 48.36
CA PRO A 48 -22.93 15.07 47.07
C PRO A 48 -21.89 15.66 46.11
N VAL A 49 -20.93 16.45 46.62
CA VAL A 49 -19.85 17.03 45.80
C VAL A 49 -18.92 15.93 45.29
N ILE A 50 -18.63 14.92 46.12
CA ILE A 50 -17.81 13.76 45.73
C ILE A 50 -18.53 12.94 44.64
N ASP A 51 -19.84 12.73 44.79
CA ASP A 51 -20.62 11.95 43.84
C ASP A 51 -20.80 12.68 42.51
N GLU A 52 -21.02 14.00 42.54
CA GLU A 52 -21.04 14.86 41.36
C GLU A 52 -19.68 14.83 40.63
N LEU A 53 -18.57 14.96 41.37
CA LEU A 53 -17.24 14.90 40.78
C LEU A 53 -16.97 13.54 40.14
N LYS A 54 -17.34 12.43 40.81
CA LYS A 54 -17.23 11.08 40.24
C LYS A 54 -18.04 10.93 38.95
N HIS A 55 -19.26 11.46 38.94
CA HIS A 55 -20.12 11.40 37.76
C HIS A 55 -19.49 12.19 36.59
N SER A 56 -19.01 13.40 36.86
CA SER A 56 -18.32 14.24 35.88
C SER A 56 -17.05 13.58 35.33
N VAL A 57 -16.20 13.04 36.18
CA VAL A 57 -14.98 12.33 35.76
C VAL A 57 -15.31 11.12 34.90
N ASN A 58 -16.34 10.34 35.26
CA ASN A 58 -16.77 9.20 34.46
C ASN A 58 -17.34 9.63 33.10
N ALA A 59 -18.13 10.70 33.06
CA ALA A 59 -18.66 11.24 31.81
C ALA A 59 -17.53 11.71 30.88
N GLN A 60 -16.56 12.46 31.42
CA GLN A 60 -15.38 12.90 30.68
C GLN A 60 -14.52 11.72 30.19
N ALA A 61 -14.37 10.66 31.00
CA ALA A 61 -13.65 9.47 30.59
C ALA A 61 -14.31 8.78 29.38
N LEU A 62 -15.64 8.68 29.38
CA LEU A 62 -16.40 8.13 28.25
C LEU A 62 -16.26 8.99 26.99
N GLU A 63 -16.30 10.31 27.14
CA GLU A 63 -16.09 11.25 26.03
C GLU A 63 -14.68 11.14 25.45
N ILE A 64 -13.65 11.04 26.29
CA ILE A 64 -12.27 10.83 25.82
C ILE A 64 -12.14 9.53 25.03
N ILE A 65 -12.83 8.46 25.46
CA ILE A 65 -12.83 7.18 24.74
C ILE A 65 -13.51 7.33 23.38
N SER A 66 -14.66 8.01 23.31
CA SER A 66 -15.38 8.20 22.05
C SER A 66 -14.59 9.06 21.06
N LEU A 67 -13.99 10.17 21.53
CA LEU A 67 -13.16 11.06 20.72
C LEU A 67 -11.89 10.36 20.21
N LYS A 68 -11.28 9.49 21.03
CA LYS A 68 -10.16 8.65 20.58
C LYS A 68 -10.59 7.70 19.46
N GLY A 69 -11.77 7.09 19.57
CA GLY A 69 -12.34 6.25 18.52
C GLY A 69 -12.59 7.02 17.22
N GLN A 70 -13.21 8.19 17.31
CA GLN A 70 -13.46 9.07 16.16
C GLN A 70 -12.15 9.49 15.47
N ARG A 71 -11.13 9.87 16.25
CA ARG A 71 -9.82 10.25 15.71
C ARG A 71 -9.16 9.09 14.94
N LEU A 72 -9.24 7.87 15.47
CA LEU A 72 -8.68 6.69 14.79
C LEU A 72 -9.39 6.40 13.47
N ASN A 73 -10.71 6.56 13.42
CA ASN A 73 -11.46 6.40 12.17
C ASN A 73 -11.07 7.47 11.15
N LEU A 74 -10.98 8.73 11.57
CA LEU A 74 -10.57 9.82 10.68
C LEU A 74 -9.17 9.60 10.09
N VAL A 75 -8.22 9.11 10.89
CA VAL A 75 -6.86 8.79 10.41
C VAL A 75 -6.90 7.66 9.38
N ARG A 76 -7.69 6.61 9.64
CA ARG A 76 -7.84 5.49 8.70
C ARG A 76 -8.47 5.95 7.38
N ASP A 77 -9.53 6.75 7.45
CA ASP A 77 -10.23 7.27 6.27
C ASP A 77 -9.30 8.17 5.44
N HIS A 78 -8.52 9.01 6.11
CA HIS A 78 -7.52 9.84 5.44
C HIS A 78 -6.44 9.00 4.76
N GLN A 79 -5.97 7.94 5.41
CA GLN A 79 -4.98 7.04 4.83
C GLN A 79 -5.52 6.31 3.59
N HIS A 80 -6.75 5.81 3.64
CA HIS A 80 -7.40 5.22 2.46
C HIS A 80 -7.59 6.24 1.32
N ALA A 81 -7.92 7.49 1.64
CA ALA A 81 -8.03 8.53 0.62
C ALA A 81 -6.68 8.80 -0.06
N LEU A 82 -5.59 8.89 0.72
CA LEU A 82 -4.24 9.05 0.19
C LEU A 82 -3.82 7.86 -0.69
N GLU A 83 -4.13 6.62 -0.28
CA GLU A 83 -3.89 5.42 -1.08
C GLU A 83 -4.65 5.47 -2.41
N SER A 84 -5.92 5.87 -2.40
CA SER A 84 -6.70 6.00 -3.64
C SER A 84 -6.15 7.07 -4.59
N ILE A 85 -5.66 8.19 -4.04
CA ILE A 85 -5.05 9.28 -4.81
C ILE A 85 -3.73 8.81 -5.43
N SER A 86 -2.92 8.08 -4.66
CA SER A 86 -1.67 7.51 -5.16
C SER A 86 -1.94 6.53 -6.30
N GLN A 87 -2.91 5.63 -6.15
CA GLN A 87 -3.28 4.67 -7.18
C GLN A 87 -3.82 5.35 -8.45
N ASP A 88 -4.64 6.39 -8.31
CA ASP A 88 -5.10 7.19 -9.47
C ASP A 88 -3.93 7.89 -10.16
N ALA A 89 -3.02 8.50 -9.39
CA ALA A 89 -1.83 9.14 -9.93
C ALA A 89 -0.96 8.13 -10.72
N ASP A 90 -0.71 6.94 -10.16
CA ASP A 90 0.04 5.88 -10.82
C ASP A 90 -0.66 5.39 -12.10
N ALA A 91 -1.99 5.22 -12.06
CA ALA A 91 -2.78 4.85 -13.23
C ALA A 91 -2.68 5.91 -14.34
N ARG A 92 -2.72 7.18 -13.98
CA ARG A 92 -2.56 8.30 -14.92
C ARG A 92 -1.14 8.37 -15.48
N VAL A 93 -0.12 8.23 -14.64
CA VAL A 93 1.29 8.16 -15.09
C VAL A 93 1.47 7.01 -16.06
N LYS A 94 0.90 5.84 -15.77
CA LYS A 94 0.93 4.68 -16.67
C LYS A 94 0.23 4.95 -18.01
N LEU A 95 -0.94 5.61 -18.00
CA LEU A 95 -1.63 6.03 -19.23
C LEU A 95 -0.79 7.03 -20.04
N PHE A 96 -0.14 8.00 -19.38
CA PHE A 96 0.75 8.95 -20.05
C PHE A 96 2.04 8.30 -20.54
N ALA A 97 2.59 7.33 -19.82
CA ALA A 97 3.74 6.55 -20.26
C ALA A 97 3.41 5.68 -21.47
N HIS A 98 2.22 5.07 -21.52
CA HIS A 98 1.74 4.36 -22.71
C HIS A 98 1.44 5.28 -23.90
N ARG A 99 1.16 6.57 -23.65
CA ARG A 99 1.03 7.62 -24.67
C ARG A 99 2.34 8.36 -24.97
N ALA A 100 3.41 8.10 -24.22
CA ALA A 100 4.74 8.57 -24.57
C ALA A 100 5.19 7.78 -25.81
N LEU A 101 5.79 8.48 -26.78
CA LEU A 101 6.04 8.00 -28.16
C LEU A 101 6.06 6.48 -28.28
N SER A 102 4.99 5.91 -28.82
CA SER A 102 4.94 4.50 -29.23
C SER A 102 6.16 4.17 -30.10
N GLU A 103 6.58 2.90 -30.14
CA GLU A 103 7.71 2.49 -31.00
C GLU A 103 7.52 2.94 -32.46
N ASN A 104 6.27 2.99 -32.91
CA ASN A 104 5.89 3.55 -34.21
C ASN A 104 6.15 5.06 -34.32
N GLU A 105 5.81 5.87 -33.32
CA GLU A 105 6.11 7.31 -33.32
C GLU A 105 7.62 7.57 -33.26
N LEU A 106 8.36 6.77 -32.49
CA LEU A 106 9.82 6.86 -32.47
C LEU A 106 10.43 6.50 -33.84
N LEU A 107 9.84 5.54 -34.56
CA LEU A 107 10.22 5.20 -35.93
C LEU A 107 9.95 6.38 -36.89
N TRP A 108 8.81 7.07 -36.77
CA TRP A 108 8.51 8.27 -37.54
C TRP A 108 9.50 9.40 -37.26
N VAL A 109 9.87 9.63 -36.01
CA VAL A 109 10.90 10.63 -35.64
C VAL A 109 12.27 10.26 -36.22
N LYS A 110 12.67 8.99 -36.16
CA LYS A 110 13.92 8.50 -36.78
C LYS A 110 13.92 8.71 -38.29
N ARG A 111 12.79 8.42 -38.97
CA ARG A 111 12.64 8.69 -40.41
C ARG A 111 12.74 10.19 -40.72
N ALA A 112 12.09 11.05 -39.92
CA ALA A 112 12.17 12.50 -40.08
C ALA A 112 13.62 13.03 -39.94
N ILE A 113 14.37 12.54 -38.96
CA ILE A 113 15.81 12.85 -38.79
C ILE A 113 16.62 12.51 -40.04
N THR A 114 16.33 11.36 -40.67
CA THR A 114 17.01 10.96 -41.93
C THR A 114 16.68 11.92 -43.08
N GLN A 115 15.46 12.44 -43.16
CA GLN A 115 15.01 13.36 -44.21
C GLN A 115 15.54 14.80 -44.03
N LEU A 116 15.88 15.21 -42.81
CA LEU A 116 16.43 16.55 -42.55
C LEU A 116 17.82 16.76 -43.17
N ARG A 117 18.61 15.70 -43.40
CA ARG A 117 19.92 15.83 -44.08
C ARG A 117 19.77 16.16 -45.57
N PRO A 118 18.98 15.42 -46.38
CA PRO A 118 18.65 15.82 -47.74
C PRO A 118 18.01 17.22 -47.82
N ALA A 119 17.12 17.57 -46.89
CA ALA A 119 16.49 18.90 -46.85
C ALA A 119 17.52 20.02 -46.62
N ALA A 120 18.48 19.83 -45.71
CA ALA A 120 19.58 20.79 -45.50
C ALA A 120 20.42 20.98 -46.77
N ILE A 121 20.77 19.88 -47.46
CA ILE A 121 21.51 19.94 -48.72
C ILE A 121 20.70 20.71 -49.78
N ALA A 122 19.40 20.45 -49.90
CA ALA A 122 18.53 21.16 -50.82
C ALA A 122 18.50 22.67 -50.54
N HIS A 123 18.38 23.08 -49.26
CA HIS A 123 18.45 24.49 -48.88
C HIS A 123 19.79 25.13 -49.22
N GLY A 124 20.90 24.42 -49.02
CA GLY A 124 22.23 24.87 -49.45
C GLY A 124 22.31 25.07 -50.97
N THR A 125 21.80 24.12 -51.76
CA THR A 125 21.79 24.23 -53.24
C THR A 125 20.89 25.36 -53.76
N LEU A 126 19.84 25.72 -53.01
CA LEU A 126 18.93 26.82 -53.33
C LEU A 126 19.44 28.18 -52.84
N GLY A 127 20.64 28.25 -52.25
CA GLY A 127 21.21 29.49 -51.72
C GLY A 127 20.50 30.02 -50.47
N ASN A 128 19.83 29.15 -49.70
CA ASN A 128 19.18 29.49 -48.43
C ASN A 128 20.01 28.97 -47.23
N PRO A 129 21.04 29.72 -46.79
CA PRO A 129 21.93 29.31 -45.70
C PRO A 129 21.24 29.31 -44.33
N GLN A 130 20.08 29.97 -44.19
CA GLN A 130 19.31 29.95 -42.95
C GLN A 130 18.54 28.63 -42.84
N GLY A 131 17.85 28.22 -43.91
CA GLY A 131 17.13 26.93 -43.96
C GLY A 131 18.05 25.72 -43.81
N GLU A 132 19.27 25.79 -44.34
CA GLU A 132 20.29 24.75 -44.12
C GLU A 132 20.70 24.64 -42.64
N ARG A 133 20.98 25.77 -41.99
CA ARG A 133 21.34 25.83 -40.56
C ARG A 133 20.21 25.34 -39.68
N ASP A 134 18.97 25.75 -39.96
CA ASP A 134 17.79 25.38 -39.17
C ASP A 134 17.50 23.88 -39.31
N ALA A 135 17.56 23.32 -40.52
CA ALA A 135 17.38 21.88 -40.75
C ALA A 135 18.43 21.02 -40.04
N LEU A 136 19.70 21.45 -40.02
CA LEU A 136 20.76 20.78 -39.28
C LEU A 136 20.60 20.92 -37.77
N ALA A 137 20.20 22.09 -37.28
CA ALA A 137 19.94 22.32 -35.85
C ALA A 137 18.80 21.43 -35.34
N VAL A 138 17.68 21.38 -36.07
CA VAL A 138 16.53 20.53 -35.73
C VAL A 138 16.93 19.06 -35.73
N LYS A 139 17.75 18.63 -36.70
CA LYS A 139 18.26 17.26 -36.76
C LYS A 139 19.09 16.91 -35.52
N VAL A 140 19.98 17.80 -35.07
CA VAL A 140 20.82 17.59 -33.88
C VAL A 140 19.95 17.49 -32.62
N GLN A 141 18.99 18.39 -32.45
CA GLN A 141 18.09 18.40 -31.29
C GLN A 141 17.23 17.13 -31.24
N LEU A 142 16.61 16.73 -32.35
CA LEU A 142 15.80 15.51 -32.42
C LEU A 142 16.64 14.26 -32.17
N SER A 143 17.86 14.19 -32.70
CA SER A 143 18.78 13.07 -32.45
C SER A 143 19.14 12.95 -30.97
N ALA A 144 19.37 14.07 -30.29
CA ALA A 144 19.64 14.09 -28.85
C ALA A 144 18.43 13.64 -28.02
N ILE A 145 17.21 14.01 -28.42
CA ILE A 145 15.97 13.55 -27.78
C ILE A 145 15.80 12.03 -27.95
N VAL A 146 15.94 11.52 -29.18
CA VAL A 146 15.85 10.07 -29.45
C VAL A 146 16.91 9.29 -28.68
N GLY A 147 18.15 9.81 -28.59
CA GLY A 147 19.22 9.17 -27.81
C GLY A 147 18.89 9.08 -26.32
N ARG A 148 18.35 10.15 -25.73
CA ARG A 148 17.89 10.15 -24.32
C ARG A 148 16.75 9.17 -24.09
N LEU A 149 15.75 9.12 -24.99
CA LEU A 149 14.63 8.20 -24.89
C LEU A 149 15.09 6.73 -25.02
N ALA A 150 16.01 6.44 -25.95
CA ALA A 150 16.57 5.10 -26.10
C ALA A 150 17.41 4.65 -24.88
N ALA A 151 18.09 5.59 -24.21
CA ALA A 151 18.85 5.33 -22.99
C ALA A 151 17.97 5.09 -21.75
N LEU A 152 16.71 5.54 -21.76
CA LEU A 152 15.73 5.32 -20.68
C LEU A 152 14.96 4.00 -20.81
N ALA A 153 14.89 3.43 -22.02
CA ALA A 153 14.24 2.14 -22.29
C ALA A 153 14.78 0.93 -21.47
N PRO A 154 16.07 0.85 -21.07
CA PRO A 154 16.56 -0.27 -20.25
C PRO A 154 16.14 -0.25 -18.78
N GLN A 155 15.55 0.83 -18.25
CA GLN A 155 15.37 0.99 -16.80
C GLN A 155 13.93 0.81 -16.29
N ALA A 156 12.95 0.57 -17.17
CA ALA A 156 11.54 0.44 -16.76
C ALA A 156 11.10 -0.99 -16.37
N VAL A 157 11.99 -1.98 -16.36
CA VAL A 157 11.64 -3.40 -16.10
C VAL A 157 12.09 -3.89 -14.71
N ALA A 158 12.74 -3.04 -13.90
CA ALA A 158 13.31 -3.45 -12.60
C ALA A 158 12.43 -3.11 -11.37
N ALA A 159 11.12 -3.12 -11.50
CA ALA A 159 10.20 -2.94 -10.37
C ALA A 159 8.94 -3.80 -10.49
N ASP A 160 9.11 -5.11 -10.43
CA ASP A 160 8.07 -6.01 -9.91
C ASP A 160 8.74 -7.21 -9.20
N PRO A 161 8.83 -7.22 -7.86
CA PRO A 161 9.42 -8.31 -7.12
C PRO A 161 8.35 -9.35 -6.78
N THR A 162 7.74 -9.97 -7.81
CA THR A 162 6.86 -11.11 -7.55
C THR A 162 7.02 -12.20 -8.62
N GLN A 163 7.90 -13.15 -8.28
CA GLN A 163 7.96 -14.53 -8.79
C GLN A 163 8.41 -14.74 -10.24
N ALA A 164 9.71 -15.03 -10.40
CA ALA A 164 10.18 -15.90 -11.48
C ALA A 164 11.13 -16.95 -10.89
N THR A 165 10.55 -18.10 -10.59
CA THR A 165 11.24 -19.34 -10.25
C THR A 165 12.17 -19.73 -11.40
N ALA A 166 13.37 -20.19 -11.06
CA ALA A 166 14.42 -20.59 -11.98
C ALA A 166 13.92 -21.56 -13.07
N GLY A 167 14.04 -21.14 -14.34
CA GLY A 167 13.85 -22.02 -15.49
C GLY A 167 14.47 -21.38 -16.72
N THR A 168 15.70 -21.78 -17.06
CA THR A 168 16.45 -21.53 -18.32
C THR A 168 15.87 -20.54 -19.34
N GLU A 169 16.61 -19.46 -19.64
CA GLU A 169 16.37 -18.50 -20.74
C GLU A 169 16.25 -19.20 -22.11
N ARG A 170 15.06 -19.73 -22.42
CA ARG A 170 14.80 -20.46 -23.67
C ARG A 170 13.60 -19.85 -24.35
N SER A 171 13.77 -19.49 -25.62
CA SER A 171 12.68 -19.11 -26.52
C SER A 171 12.37 -20.31 -27.42
N VAL A 172 11.07 -20.59 -27.63
CA VAL A 172 10.60 -21.74 -28.41
C VAL A 172 9.83 -21.25 -29.62
N ILE A 173 10.09 -21.85 -30.78
CA ILE A 173 9.34 -21.58 -32.01
C ILE A 173 8.43 -22.77 -32.27
N VAL A 174 7.13 -22.54 -32.37
CA VAL A 174 6.12 -23.56 -32.69
C VAL A 174 5.65 -23.37 -34.12
N GLN A 175 5.89 -24.40 -34.94
CA GLN A 175 5.50 -24.42 -36.34
C GLN A 175 4.26 -25.27 -36.59
N GLY A 176 3.42 -24.84 -37.54
CA GLY A 176 2.36 -25.68 -38.06
C GLY A 176 1.57 -25.01 -39.18
N PRO A 177 0.73 -25.77 -39.92
CA PRO A 177 -0.08 -25.22 -41.01
C PRO A 177 -1.07 -24.16 -40.53
N GLN A 178 -1.42 -23.20 -41.40
CA GLN A 178 -2.39 -22.17 -41.09
C GLN A 178 -3.74 -22.81 -40.73
N GLY A 179 -4.41 -22.29 -39.69
CA GLY A 179 -5.71 -22.83 -39.23
C GLY A 179 -5.64 -24.01 -38.27
N CYS A 180 -4.46 -24.53 -37.91
CA CYS A 180 -4.35 -25.67 -36.98
C CYS A 180 -4.55 -25.32 -35.48
N GLY A 181 -5.06 -24.13 -35.17
CA GLY A 181 -5.37 -23.73 -33.78
C GLY A 181 -4.18 -23.22 -32.94
N LYS A 182 -3.01 -22.93 -33.55
CA LYS A 182 -1.83 -22.36 -32.86
C LYS A 182 -2.15 -21.12 -32.04
N THR A 183 -2.77 -20.12 -32.65
CA THR A 183 -3.16 -18.88 -31.98
C THR A 183 -4.15 -19.13 -30.83
N LEU A 184 -5.10 -20.06 -31.02
CA LEU A 184 -6.10 -20.40 -30.01
C LEU A 184 -5.47 -21.09 -28.79
N ASN A 185 -4.49 -21.97 -29.00
CA ASN A 185 -3.81 -22.71 -27.94
C ASN A 185 -2.52 -22.03 -27.46
N ALA A 186 -2.20 -20.83 -27.95
CA ALA A 186 -0.95 -20.14 -27.67
C ALA A 186 -0.68 -19.97 -26.16
N ALA A 187 -1.71 -19.55 -25.42
CA ALA A 187 -1.61 -19.36 -23.97
C ALA A 187 -1.37 -20.68 -23.21
N ARG A 188 -2.00 -21.77 -23.66
CA ARG A 188 -1.82 -23.10 -23.06
C ARG A 188 -0.42 -23.63 -23.32
N ILE A 189 0.07 -23.48 -24.56
CA ILE A 189 1.42 -23.89 -24.96
C ILE A 189 2.47 -23.06 -24.21
N ALA A 190 2.29 -21.74 -24.10
CA ALA A 190 3.21 -20.89 -23.35
C ALA A 190 3.29 -21.30 -21.88
N LYS A 191 2.15 -21.58 -21.24
CA LYS A 191 2.08 -22.08 -19.86
C LYS A 191 2.75 -23.45 -19.69
N ALA A 192 2.56 -24.37 -20.64
CA ALA A 192 3.19 -25.68 -20.66
C ALA A 192 4.71 -25.65 -20.79
N LEU A 193 5.22 -24.65 -21.51
CA LEU A 193 6.64 -24.47 -21.75
C LEU A 193 7.30 -23.49 -20.77
N GLY A 194 6.55 -22.91 -19.82
CA GLY A 194 7.07 -21.93 -18.86
C GLY A 194 7.48 -20.61 -19.52
N LEU A 195 6.83 -20.23 -20.62
CA LEU A 195 7.10 -19.01 -21.38
C LEU A 195 6.10 -17.93 -20.99
N SER A 196 6.59 -16.70 -20.82
CA SER A 196 5.79 -15.56 -20.35
C SER A 196 5.34 -14.63 -21.48
N LYS A 197 5.97 -14.73 -22.66
CA LYS A 197 5.66 -13.90 -23.84
C LYS A 197 5.20 -14.76 -25.01
N ILE A 198 4.27 -14.24 -25.79
CA ILE A 198 3.74 -14.87 -26.99
C ILE A 198 3.82 -13.87 -28.14
N VAL A 199 4.48 -14.28 -29.22
CA VAL A 199 4.53 -13.54 -30.49
C VAL A 199 3.85 -14.40 -31.54
N ASP A 200 2.66 -13.98 -31.95
CA ASP A 200 1.94 -14.62 -33.05
C ASP A 200 2.42 -14.06 -34.40
N ASN A 201 2.30 -14.87 -35.46
CA ASN A 201 2.64 -14.50 -36.83
C ASN A 201 4.12 -14.10 -37.04
N TRP A 202 5.05 -14.77 -36.37
CA TRP A 202 6.48 -14.53 -36.55
C TRP A 202 6.96 -15.00 -37.93
N GLN A 203 7.72 -14.14 -38.63
CA GLN A 203 8.28 -14.44 -39.95
C GLN A 203 9.80 -14.63 -39.92
N PRO A 204 10.35 -15.47 -40.83
CA PRO A 204 11.80 -15.58 -40.99
C PRO A 204 12.42 -14.20 -41.29
N GLY A 205 13.31 -13.74 -40.39
CA GLY A 205 13.95 -12.42 -40.48
C GLY A 205 13.48 -11.41 -39.43
N ASP A 206 12.36 -11.67 -38.76
CA ASP A 206 11.90 -10.86 -37.63
C ASP A 206 12.83 -11.02 -36.43
N ALA A 207 13.05 -9.92 -35.69
CA ALA A 207 13.88 -9.92 -34.51
C ALA A 207 13.33 -10.90 -33.46
N LEU A 208 14.20 -11.80 -33.03
CA LEU A 208 13.90 -12.88 -32.11
C LEU A 208 14.39 -12.50 -30.71
N ASP A 209 13.49 -12.14 -29.79
CA ASP A 209 13.81 -11.92 -28.38
C ASP A 209 14.39 -13.20 -27.76
N LYS A 210 15.46 -13.00 -26.99
CA LYS A 210 16.28 -14.08 -26.43
C LYS A 210 15.70 -14.69 -25.13
N GLN A 211 14.57 -14.19 -24.63
CA GLN A 211 14.10 -14.49 -23.28
C GLN A 211 12.61 -14.88 -23.26
N HIS A 212 12.33 -16.13 -22.86
CA HIS A 212 11.00 -16.66 -22.48
C HIS A 212 9.84 -16.37 -23.45
N THR A 213 10.13 -16.32 -24.75
CA THR A 213 9.11 -16.01 -25.76
C THR A 213 8.74 -17.26 -26.57
N LEU A 214 7.44 -17.48 -26.69
CA LEU A 214 6.82 -18.40 -27.63
C LEU A 214 6.58 -17.69 -28.95
N TYR A 215 7.19 -18.18 -30.03
CA TYR A 215 6.95 -17.69 -31.38
C TYR A 215 6.07 -18.67 -32.14
N LEU A 216 4.98 -18.18 -32.75
CA LEU A 216 4.13 -18.98 -33.61
C LEU A 216 4.43 -18.65 -35.06
N THR A 217 4.72 -19.67 -35.86
CA THR A 217 4.98 -19.50 -37.28
C THR A 217 4.28 -20.56 -38.12
N TYR A 218 4.00 -20.20 -39.37
CA TYR A 218 3.47 -21.10 -40.39
C TYR A 218 4.51 -21.46 -41.46
N HIS A 219 5.73 -20.90 -41.36
CA HIS A 219 6.83 -21.15 -42.27
C HIS A 219 7.70 -22.32 -41.78
N ASP A 220 7.92 -23.32 -42.63
CA ASP A 220 8.74 -24.52 -42.31
C ASP A 220 10.26 -24.23 -42.37
N GLU A 221 10.64 -23.00 -42.78
CA GLU A 221 12.03 -22.54 -42.87
C GLU A 221 12.69 -22.27 -41.51
N ALA A 222 11.95 -22.40 -40.40
CA ALA A 222 12.46 -22.17 -39.05
C ALA A 222 13.50 -23.21 -38.57
N LYS A 223 13.68 -24.32 -39.29
CA LYS A 223 14.39 -25.55 -38.84
C LYS A 223 15.85 -25.38 -38.36
N ASN A 224 16.57 -24.30 -38.68
CA ASN A 224 18.01 -24.20 -38.40
C ASN A 224 18.43 -22.84 -37.79
N MET A 225 17.91 -22.50 -36.60
CA MET A 225 18.37 -21.32 -35.84
C MET A 225 19.05 -21.71 -34.52
N GLY A 226 20.18 -22.44 -34.63
CA GLY A 226 21.34 -22.64 -33.72
C GLY A 226 21.27 -22.59 -32.18
N PHE A 227 20.33 -21.88 -31.57
CA PHE A 227 20.20 -21.66 -30.12
C PHE A 227 18.77 -21.84 -29.60
N ARG A 228 17.83 -22.29 -30.43
CA ARG A 228 16.39 -22.32 -30.10
C ARG A 228 15.75 -23.63 -30.48
N SER A 229 14.92 -24.16 -29.58
CA SER A 229 14.13 -25.36 -29.85
C SER A 229 12.97 -24.99 -30.77
N VAL A 230 13.03 -25.50 -32.00
CA VAL A 230 11.90 -25.47 -32.94
C VAL A 230 11.12 -26.76 -32.72
N MET A 231 9.82 -26.65 -32.48
CA MET A 231 8.95 -27.80 -32.32
C MET A 231 7.71 -27.67 -33.19
N SER A 232 7.14 -28.79 -33.60
CA SER A 232 5.85 -28.83 -34.27
C SER A 232 4.72 -28.51 -33.30
N TYR A 233 3.58 -28.07 -33.82
CA TYR A 233 2.38 -27.84 -33.03
C TYR A 233 1.92 -29.11 -32.28
N ASP A 234 2.05 -30.27 -32.90
CA ASP A 234 1.66 -31.55 -32.28
C ASP A 234 2.56 -31.88 -31.07
N GLU A 235 3.87 -31.68 -31.19
CA GLU A 235 4.82 -31.81 -30.08
C GLU A 235 4.51 -30.80 -28.96
N ALA A 236 4.20 -29.54 -29.32
CA ALA A 236 3.82 -28.52 -28.35
C ALA A 236 2.56 -28.91 -27.55
N MET A 237 1.57 -29.51 -28.22
CA MET A 237 0.35 -29.99 -27.56
C MET A 237 0.57 -31.25 -26.70
N GLN A 238 1.56 -32.09 -27.01
CA GLN A 238 1.97 -33.18 -26.11
C GLN A 238 2.54 -32.65 -24.79
N HIS A 239 3.29 -31.55 -24.82
CA HIS A 239 3.77 -30.87 -23.62
C HIS A 239 2.62 -30.30 -22.79
N VAL A 240 1.60 -29.71 -23.44
CA VAL A 240 0.37 -29.25 -22.78
C VAL A 240 -0.35 -30.42 -22.11
N ALA A 241 -0.57 -31.51 -22.83
CA ALA A 241 -1.24 -32.69 -22.27
C ALA A 241 -0.47 -33.29 -21.09
N LYS A 242 0.87 -33.34 -21.16
CA LYS A 242 1.71 -33.83 -20.07
C LYS A 242 1.69 -32.92 -18.84
N GLN A 243 1.65 -31.60 -19.02
CA GLN A 243 1.52 -30.66 -17.90
C GLN A 243 0.12 -30.72 -17.28
N GLU A 244 -0.93 -30.80 -18.09
CA GLU A 244 -2.32 -30.90 -17.62
C GLU A 244 -2.59 -32.24 -16.91
N ALA A 245 -1.91 -33.33 -17.29
CA ALA A 245 -1.98 -34.60 -16.57
C ALA A 245 -1.15 -34.63 -15.28
N ALA A 246 -0.22 -33.68 -15.08
CA ALA A 246 0.64 -33.57 -13.91
C ALA A 246 0.17 -32.50 -12.91
N ALA A 247 -0.90 -31.77 -13.23
CA ALA A 247 -1.54 -30.74 -12.41
C ALA A 247 -2.88 -31.25 -11.84
#